data_AF-M6YM63-F1
#
_entry.id   AF-M6YM63-F1
#
_cell.length_a   1.000
_cell.length_b   1.000
_cell.length_c   1.000
_cell.angle_alpha   90.00
_cell.angle_beta   90.00
_cell.angle_gamma   90.00
#
_symmetry.space_group_name_H-M   'P 1'
#
loop_
_entity.id
_entity.type
_entity.pdbx_description
1 polymer ?
#
loop_
_entity_poly.entity_id
_entity_poly.type
_entity_poly.pdbx_seq_one_letter_code
_entity_poly.pdbx_strand_id
1 'polypeptide(L)'
;MGTITNTDFTDHFQNVGTITNTDFTDHFQNVGTITNIDFTDHFQNVGTITNIDFTDHFQNVGTITNTDFTDHFQNVGTITNIDFTDHSLNVGTITNTDFTDHSLNVGTITNTDFTDHSLNVGTITNTESK
;
A
#
# COMPACT_ATOMS: atom_id res chain seq x y z
N MET A 1 19.24 -5.72 -11.44
CA MET A 1 18.86 -5.86 -10.02
C MET A 1 18.29 -7.24 -9.84
N GLY A 2 18.69 -7.93 -8.77
CA GLY A 2 18.35 -9.34 -8.57
C GLY A 2 16.92 -9.57 -8.07
N THR A 3 16.60 -10.84 -7.90
CA THR A 3 15.34 -11.31 -7.30
C THR A 3 15.66 -11.86 -5.91
N ILE A 4 14.86 -11.48 -4.92
CA ILE A 4 14.82 -12.08 -3.58
C ILE A 4 13.58 -12.97 -3.55
N THR A 5 13.75 -14.23 -3.16
CA THR A 5 12.65 -15.21 -3.15
C THR A 5 12.82 -16.18 -2.00
N ASN A 6 11.72 -16.55 -1.35
CA ASN A 6 11.67 -17.64 -0.37
C ASN A 6 12.64 -17.42 0.80
N THR A 7 12.47 -16.31 1.50
CA THR A 7 13.29 -15.92 2.66
C THR A 7 12.41 -15.66 3.86
N ASP A 8 12.75 -16.22 5.01
CA ASP A 8 11.99 -15.99 6.25
C ASP A 8 12.16 -14.54 6.73
N PHE A 9 13.36 -13.97 6.57
CA PHE A 9 13.66 -12.62 7.04
C PHE A 9 14.62 -11.90 6.09
N THR A 10 14.29 -10.64 5.80
CA THR A 10 15.15 -9.71 5.08
C THR A 10 15.20 -8.39 5.84
N ASP A 11 16.41 -7.87 6.06
CA ASP A 11 16.65 -6.64 6.80
C ASP A 11 16.67 -5.44 5.84
N HIS A 12 17.87 -5.03 5.41
CA HIS A 12 18.05 -3.88 4.54
C HIS A 12 18.57 -4.25 3.15
N PHE A 13 17.81 -3.92 2.10
CA PHE A 13 18.33 -3.91 0.74
C PHE A 13 17.99 -2.62 -0.02
N GLN A 14 18.82 -2.36 -1.02
CA GLN A 14 18.65 -1.27 -1.96
C GLN A 14 18.70 -1.83 -3.37
N ASN A 15 17.93 -1.25 -4.28
CA ASN A 15 17.99 -1.55 -5.70
C ASN A 15 17.69 -3.03 -5.98
N VAL A 16 16.45 -3.45 -5.68
CA VAL A 16 15.97 -4.83 -5.88
C VAL A 16 14.96 -4.88 -7.02
N GLY A 17 15.10 -5.85 -7.93
CA GLY A 17 14.19 -5.98 -9.06
C GLY A 17 12.83 -6.48 -8.59
N THR A 18 12.86 -7.63 -7.92
CA THR A 18 11.66 -8.31 -7.43
C THR A 18 11.90 -8.94 -6.07
N ILE A 19 10.92 -8.84 -5.18
CA ILE A 19 10.86 -9.55 -3.90
C ILE A 19 9.60 -10.42 -3.93
N THR A 20 9.71 -11.70 -3.60
CA THR A 20 8.54 -12.57 -3.53
C THR A 20 8.62 -13.65 -2.46
N ASN A 21 7.48 -14.01 -1.86
CA ASN A 21 7.36 -15.09 -0.87
C ASN A 21 8.37 -14.89 0.27
N THR A 22 8.17 -13.85 1.07
CA THR A 22 9.03 -13.50 2.20
C THR A 22 8.17 -13.24 3.42
N ASP A 23 8.48 -13.84 4.55
CA ASP A 23 7.63 -13.72 5.74
C ASP A 23 7.80 -12.31 6.35
N PHE A 24 9.05 -11.92 6.64
CA PHE A 24 9.35 -10.61 7.22
C PHE A 24 10.34 -9.79 6.39
N THR A 25 10.03 -8.51 6.28
CA THR A 25 10.86 -7.49 5.68
C THR A 25 11.00 -6.27 6.59
N ASP A 26 12.22 -5.80 6.86
CA ASP A 26 12.46 -4.55 7.59
C ASP A 26 12.45 -3.33 6.65
N HIS A 27 13.55 -3.07 5.93
CA HIS A 27 13.70 -1.84 5.16
C HIS A 27 14.18 -2.06 3.72
N PHE A 28 13.38 -1.66 2.73
CA PHE A 28 13.83 -1.63 1.33
C PHE A 28 13.73 -0.27 0.65
N GLN A 29 14.67 -0.04 -0.27
CA GLN A 29 14.70 1.15 -1.13
C GLN A 29 14.81 0.76 -2.59
N ASN A 30 14.04 1.43 -3.45
CA ASN A 30 14.06 1.26 -4.91
C ASN A 30 13.77 -0.19 -5.31
N VAL A 31 12.53 -0.61 -5.12
CA VAL A 31 12.08 -1.97 -5.49
C VAL A 31 11.17 -1.91 -6.70
N GLY A 32 11.41 -2.76 -7.70
CA GLY A 32 10.53 -2.85 -8.86
C GLY A 32 9.16 -3.42 -8.48
N THR A 33 9.15 -4.66 -7.98
CA THR A 33 7.92 -5.40 -7.69
C THR A 33 8.04 -6.20 -6.39
N ILE A 34 6.97 -6.22 -5.61
CA ILE A 34 6.85 -6.96 -4.35
C ILE A 34 5.59 -7.82 -4.40
N THR A 35 5.71 -9.11 -4.06
CA THR A 35 4.57 -10.03 -4.15
C THR A 35 4.58 -11.12 -3.08
N ASN A 36 3.47 -11.28 -2.34
CA ASN A 36 3.31 -12.27 -1.27
C ASN A 36 4.31 -12.05 -0.13
N ILE A 37 4.03 -11.05 0.71
CA ILE A 37 4.81 -10.73 1.91
C ILE A 37 3.87 -10.70 3.12
N ASP A 38 4.20 -11.39 4.20
CA ASP A 38 3.31 -11.41 5.37
C ASP A 38 3.44 -10.09 6.14
N PHE A 39 4.66 -9.67 6.48
CA PHE A 39 4.92 -8.44 7.22
C PHE A 39 6.01 -7.59 6.57
N THR A 40 5.76 -6.28 6.50
CA THR A 40 6.82 -5.30 6.25
C THR A 40 6.76 -4.10 7.20
N ASP A 41 7.93 -3.65 7.68
CA ASP A 41 8.10 -2.38 8.35
C ASP A 41 8.12 -1.20 7.35
N HIS A 42 9.18 -0.99 6.59
CA HIS A 42 9.35 0.24 5.79
C HIS A 42 9.78 0.02 4.32
N PHE A 43 9.01 0.58 3.39
CA PHE A 43 9.30 0.58 1.96
C PHE A 43 9.38 1.98 1.35
N GLN A 44 10.42 2.22 0.56
CA GLN A 44 10.63 3.48 -0.16
C GLN A 44 10.86 3.25 -1.65
N ASN A 45 10.16 4.03 -2.49
CA ASN A 45 10.25 4.01 -3.95
C ASN A 45 9.96 2.61 -4.52
N VAL A 46 8.71 2.18 -4.46
CA VAL A 46 8.28 0.88 -4.96
C VAL A 46 7.41 1.04 -6.20
N GLY A 47 7.70 0.28 -7.25
CA GLY A 47 6.89 0.28 -8.47
C GLY A 47 5.51 -0.32 -8.23
N THR A 48 5.46 -1.59 -7.83
CA THR A 48 4.21 -2.34 -7.66
C THR A 48 4.27 -3.28 -6.47
N ILE A 49 3.18 -3.35 -5.74
CA ILE A 49 2.98 -4.20 -4.57
C ILE A 49 1.72 -5.02 -4.76
N THR A 50 1.78 -6.30 -4.42
CA THR A 50 0.63 -7.20 -4.56
C THR A 50 0.63 -8.27 -3.45
N ASN A 51 -0.51 -8.51 -2.80
CA ASN A 51 -0.68 -9.52 -1.76
C ASN A 51 0.29 -9.30 -0.59
N ILE A 52 -0.03 -8.35 0.28
CA ILE A 52 0.69 -8.13 1.54
C ILE A 52 -0.30 -8.16 2.69
N ASP A 53 -0.02 -8.89 3.76
CA ASP A 53 -0.97 -8.97 4.88
C ASP A 53 -0.84 -7.71 5.76
N PHE A 54 0.37 -7.33 6.15
CA PHE A 54 0.61 -6.14 6.97
C PHE A 54 1.75 -5.27 6.44
N THR A 55 1.54 -3.96 6.44
CA THR A 55 2.64 -2.99 6.33
C THR A 55 2.50 -1.82 7.30
N ASP A 56 3.61 -1.43 7.93
CA ASP A 56 3.69 -0.22 8.74
C ASP A 56 3.75 1.02 7.83
N HIS A 57 4.82 1.20 7.05
CA HIS A 57 5.02 2.45 6.30
C HIS A 57 5.44 2.29 4.83
N PHE A 58 4.73 2.98 3.94
CA PHE A 58 5.03 3.11 2.52
C PHE A 58 5.28 4.54 2.09
N GLN A 59 6.35 4.75 1.32
CA GLN A 59 6.66 6.03 0.70
C GLN A 59 6.94 5.89 -0.80
N ASN A 60 6.28 6.73 -1.60
CA ASN A 60 6.43 6.80 -3.06
C ASN A 60 6.18 5.46 -3.74
N VAL A 61 4.93 5.01 -3.74
CA VAL A 61 4.53 3.74 -4.37
C VAL A 61 3.69 4.00 -5.62
N GLY A 62 3.99 3.30 -6.72
CA GLY A 62 3.19 3.40 -7.93
C GLY A 62 1.80 2.80 -7.73
N THR A 63 1.75 1.50 -7.49
CA THR A 63 0.50 0.72 -7.37
C THR A 63 0.56 -0.26 -6.22
N ILE A 64 -0.53 -0.35 -5.45
CA ILE A 64 -0.75 -1.33 -4.38
C ILE A 64 -2.05 -2.07 -4.66
N THR A 65 -2.02 -3.39 -4.52
CA THR A 65 -3.19 -4.24 -4.80
C THR A 65 -3.27 -5.42 -3.84
N ASN A 66 -4.45 -5.70 -3.30
CA ASN A 66 -4.70 -6.80 -2.36
C ASN A 66 -3.78 -6.70 -1.13
N THR A 67 -4.14 -5.83 -0.20
CA THR A 67 -3.41 -5.66 1.06
C THR A 67 -4.40 -5.64 2.21
N ASP A 68 -4.19 -6.42 3.26
CA ASP A 68 -5.18 -6.50 4.34
C ASP A 68 -5.09 -5.25 5.22
N PHE A 69 -3.91 -4.96 5.78
CA PHE A 69 -3.71 -3.80 6.64
C PHE A 69 -2.53 -2.94 6.21
N THR A 70 -2.73 -1.63 6.24
CA THR A 70 -1.61 -0.67 6.22
C THR A 70 -1.80 0.48 7.19
N ASP A 71 -0.76 0.79 7.97
CA ASP A 71 -0.75 1.93 8.88
C ASP A 71 -0.60 3.25 8.11
N HIS A 72 0.49 3.44 7.36
CA HIS A 72 0.76 4.73 6.72
C HIS A 72 1.19 4.66 5.23
N PHE A 73 0.44 5.35 4.37
CA PHE A 73 0.78 5.62 2.98
C PHE A 73 1.17 7.07 2.74
N GLN A 74 2.29 7.28 2.04
CA GLN A 74 2.68 8.59 1.54
C GLN A 74 3.02 8.55 0.04
N ASN A 75 2.39 9.44 -0.73
CA ASN A 75 2.62 9.61 -2.17
C ASN A 75 2.39 8.31 -2.95
N VAL A 76 1.16 7.80 -2.92
CA VAL A 76 0.78 6.57 -3.63
C VAL A 76 -0.02 6.90 -4.88
N GLY A 77 0.32 6.30 -6.02
CA GLY A 77 -0.42 6.49 -7.26
C GLY A 77 -1.83 5.89 -7.19
N THR A 78 -1.90 4.56 -7.04
CA THR A 78 -3.15 3.81 -7.01
C THR A 78 -3.15 2.76 -5.91
N ILE A 79 -4.26 2.68 -5.19
CA ILE A 79 -4.58 1.67 -4.18
C ILE A 79 -5.84 0.93 -4.63
N THR A 80 -5.83 -0.40 -4.59
CA THR A 80 -6.98 -1.22 -4.98
C THR A 80 -7.12 -2.47 -4.12
N ASN A 81 -8.34 -2.80 -3.68
CA ASN A 81 -8.62 -3.98 -2.85
C ASN A 81 -7.77 -3.97 -1.57
N ILE A 82 -8.08 -3.05 -0.66
CA ILE A 82 -7.46 -3.00 0.66
C ILE A 82 -8.54 -3.13 1.73
N ASP A 83 -8.33 -3.92 2.77
CA ASP A 83 -9.35 -4.01 3.82
C ASP A 83 -9.29 -2.77 4.72
N PHE A 84 -8.11 -2.43 5.24
CA PHE A 84 -7.95 -1.30 6.15
C PHE A 84 -6.74 -0.42 5.82
N THR A 85 -6.93 0.90 5.93
CA THR A 85 -5.85 1.89 5.90
C THR A 85 -6.07 2.95 6.98
N ASP A 86 -5.07 3.19 7.84
CA ASP A 86 -5.16 4.24 8.87
C ASP A 86 -4.86 5.64 8.30
N HIS A 87 -3.66 5.85 7.75
CA HIS A 87 -3.21 7.15 7.28
C HIS A 87 -2.88 7.14 5.79
N SER A 88 -3.59 7.97 5.01
CA SER A 88 -3.34 8.14 3.57
C SER A 88 -3.01 9.58 3.22
N LEU A 89 -1.75 9.85 2.82
CA LEU A 89 -1.28 11.17 2.41
C LEU A 89 -0.89 11.22 0.93
N ASN A 90 -1.50 12.15 0.18
CA ASN A 90 -1.21 12.38 -1.23
C ASN A 90 -1.41 11.12 -2.09
N VAL A 91 -2.63 10.57 -2.09
CA VAL A 91 -2.98 9.39 -2.88
C VAL A 91 -3.72 9.80 -4.15
N GLY A 92 -3.36 9.25 -5.31
CA GLY A 92 -4.06 9.51 -6.56
C GLY A 92 -5.48 8.93 -6.54
N THR A 93 -5.57 7.60 -6.43
CA THR A 93 -6.83 6.86 -6.47
C THR A 93 -6.85 5.76 -5.41
N ILE A 94 -7.98 5.64 -4.69
CA ILE A 94 -8.32 4.53 -3.81
C ILE A 94 -9.59 3.87 -4.37
N THR A 95 -9.59 2.55 -4.50
CA THR A 95 -10.74 1.81 -5.04
C THR A 95 -10.93 0.46 -4.34
N ASN A 96 -12.19 0.10 -4.03
CA ASN A 96 -12.52 -1.16 -3.35
C ASN A 96 -11.78 -1.27 -2.01
N THR A 97 -12.20 -0.46 -1.05
CA THR A 97 -11.57 -0.47 0.28
C THR A 97 -12.63 -0.55 1.35
N ASP A 98 -12.49 -1.43 2.33
CA ASP A 98 -13.53 -1.54 3.37
C ASP A 98 -13.48 -0.32 4.30
N PHE A 99 -12.28 0.08 4.72
CA PHE A 99 -12.11 1.20 5.64
C PHE A 99 -10.88 2.06 5.32
N THR A 100 -11.09 3.37 5.27
CA THR A 100 -10.01 4.37 5.27
C THR A 100 -10.20 5.39 6.39
N ASP A 101 -9.24 5.53 7.30
CA ASP A 101 -9.16 6.69 8.19
C ASP A 101 -8.25 7.77 7.56
N HIS A 102 -8.27 8.97 8.16
CA HIS A 102 -7.29 10.03 8.00
C HIS A 102 -6.69 10.18 6.59
N SER A 103 -7.57 10.43 5.61
CA SER A 103 -7.20 10.62 4.21
C SER A 103 -6.98 12.10 3.89
N LEU A 104 -5.75 12.48 3.55
CA LEU A 104 -5.35 13.85 3.21
C LEU A 104 -4.82 13.94 1.77
N ASN A 105 -5.41 14.85 0.98
CA ASN A 105 -5.06 15.10 -0.42
C ASN A 105 -5.22 13.84 -1.31
N VAL A 106 -6.42 13.26 -1.31
CA VAL A 106 -6.74 12.11 -2.15
C VAL A 106 -7.45 12.58 -3.42
N GLY A 107 -7.02 12.11 -4.60
CA GLY A 107 -7.66 12.49 -5.85
C GLY A 107 -9.07 11.91 -5.97
N THR A 108 -9.18 10.59 -5.97
CA THR A 108 -10.44 9.85 -6.12
C THR A 108 -10.54 8.72 -5.12
N ILE A 109 -11.70 8.57 -4.47
CA ILE A 109 -12.08 7.41 -3.68
C ILE A 109 -13.32 6.80 -4.32
N THR A 110 -13.32 5.49 -4.55
CA THR A 110 -14.46 4.79 -5.17
C THR A 110 -14.70 3.44 -4.52
N ASN A 111 -15.96 3.09 -4.29
CA ASN A 111 -16.34 1.82 -3.68
C ASN A 111 -15.62 1.60 -2.34
N THR A 112 -15.84 2.54 -1.41
CA THR A 112 -15.33 2.45 -0.04
C THR A 112 -16.51 2.36 0.92
N ASP A 113 -16.49 1.35 1.80
CA ASP A 113 -17.58 1.09 2.75
C ASP A 113 -17.61 2.18 3.84
N PHE A 114 -16.44 2.56 4.36
CA PHE A 114 -16.32 3.62 5.35
C PHE A 114 -15.08 4.49 5.14
N THR A 115 -15.27 5.80 5.31
CA THR A 115 -14.20 6.78 5.30
C THR A 115 -14.37 7.75 6.46
N ASP A 116 -13.35 7.88 7.31
CA ASP A 116 -13.28 8.87 8.38
C ASP A 116 -12.19 9.91 8.13
N HIS A 117 -12.34 11.09 8.75
CA HIS A 117 -11.39 12.20 8.72
C HIS A 117 -10.72 12.48 7.36
N SER A 118 -11.54 12.68 6.32
CA SER A 118 -11.07 13.03 4.98
C SER A 118 -10.94 14.54 4.76
N LEU A 119 -9.78 14.99 4.27
CA LEU A 119 -9.50 16.38 3.90
C LEU A 119 -8.89 16.46 2.50
N ASN A 120 -9.37 17.42 1.69
CA ASN A 120 -8.93 17.63 0.31
C ASN A 120 -9.10 16.38 -0.58
N VAL A 121 -10.25 15.71 -0.49
CA VAL A 121 -10.60 14.62 -1.40
C VAL A 121 -11.31 15.18 -2.63
N GLY A 122 -10.81 14.86 -3.82
CA GLY A 122 -11.33 15.41 -5.08
C GLY A 122 -12.70 14.86 -5.46
N THR A 123 -12.83 13.54 -5.54
CA THR A 123 -14.09 12.84 -5.86
C THR A 123 -14.28 11.63 -4.96
N ILE A 124 -15.50 11.44 -4.43
CA ILE A 124 -15.90 10.23 -3.70
C ILE A 124 -17.13 9.66 -4.42
N THR A 125 -17.06 8.39 -4.86
CA THR A 125 -18.19 7.69 -5.49
C THR A 125 -18.40 6.33 -4.85
N ASN A 126 -19.48 6.18 -4.08
CA ASN A 126 -19.85 4.91 -3.46
C ASN A 126 -20.94 4.22 -4.28
N THR A 127 -20.74 2.95 -4.65
CA THR A 127 -21.79 2.13 -5.30
C THR A 127 -22.49 1.16 -4.36
N GLU A 128 -22.14 1.11 -3.08
CA GLU A 128 -22.88 0.31 -2.09
C GLU A 128 -23.53 1.20 -1.03
N SER A 129 -24.83 1.44 -1.21
CA SER A 129 -25.75 1.73 -0.11
C SER A 129 -26.01 0.40 0.60
N LYS A 130 -25.47 0.21 1.80
CA LYS A 130 -26.06 -0.71 2.77
C LYS A 130 -26.76 0.08 3.87
#